data_AF-A0AA37HAM8-F1
#
_entry.id   AF-A0AA37HAM8-F1
#
_cell.length_a   1.000
_cell.length_b   1.000
_cell.length_c   1.000
_cell.angle_alpha   90.00
_cell.angle_beta   90.00
_cell.angle_gamma   90.00
#
_symmetry.space_group_name_H-M   'P 1'
#
loop_
_entity.id
_entity.type
_entity.pdbx_description
1 polymer ?
#
loop_
_entity_poly.entity_id
_entity_poly.type
_entity_poly.pdbx_seq_one_letter_code
_entity_poly.pdbx_strand_id
1 'polypeptide(L)'
;MMKTRFPTIAIGLAASLACGASVFAQQPTPAPSPAPAPSPAAPPAGTPSPAQSTPLPTTTAPGPGPGPNQAPTPPAPEKALPPATPVPPTAGRPPLVANPGDPSDVDEVTLPAKPAAILSGTAKWDQALPSLRDAIAKVEAALAGAGIRANGKPISVFTRTDDDGFQYEVMVPVEAAPNPRPAGLPDDLRFGATPSGKALRFTHKGSYEGIDQTYETVTAYLDAKGILVQDAFVEEYLTSLASPSDEALEVNIYALPK
;
A
#
# COMPACT_ATOMS: atom_id res chain seq x y z
N MET A 1 24.50 22.24 -25.31
CA MET A 1 25.50 22.49 -24.23
C MET A 1 25.00 23.62 -23.36
N MET A 2 24.37 23.32 -22.21
CA MET A 2 24.09 24.32 -21.17
C MET A 2 24.33 23.64 -19.83
N LYS A 3 25.34 24.18 -19.12
CA LYS A 3 25.83 23.75 -17.81
C LYS A 3 24.93 24.38 -16.75
N THR A 4 24.19 23.57 -16.00
CA THR A 4 23.46 24.01 -14.80
C THR A 4 24.33 23.69 -13.59
N ARG A 5 24.93 24.73 -12.99
CA ARG A 5 25.63 24.65 -11.70
C ARG A 5 24.57 24.79 -10.60
N PHE A 6 24.44 23.77 -9.75
CA PHE A 6 23.68 23.87 -8.50
C PHE A 6 24.60 24.32 -7.36
N PRO A 7 24.13 25.22 -6.46
CA PRO A 7 24.95 25.74 -5.37
C PRO A 7 24.97 24.80 -4.16
N THR A 8 26.16 24.67 -3.59
CA THR A 8 26.51 24.08 -2.29
C THR A 8 25.74 24.75 -1.15
N ILE A 9 25.03 23.98 -0.33
CA ILE A 9 24.48 24.43 0.95
C ILE A 9 25.46 24.04 2.05
N ALA A 10 26.09 25.03 2.66
CA ALA A 10 26.92 24.88 3.86
C ALA A 10 26.04 25.04 5.11
N ILE A 11 26.06 24.05 6.00
CA ILE A 11 25.43 24.11 7.31
C ILE A 11 26.41 24.83 8.26
N GLY A 12 26.11 26.08 8.57
CA GLY A 12 26.85 26.89 9.52
C GLY A 12 26.21 26.84 10.91
N LEU A 13 26.93 26.23 11.85
CA LEU A 13 26.71 26.29 13.29
C LEU A 13 27.06 27.70 13.81
N ALA A 14 26.16 28.39 14.52
CA ALA A 14 26.53 29.57 15.31
C ALA A 14 25.61 29.77 16.51
N ALA A 15 26.23 29.91 17.67
CA ALA A 15 25.64 30.07 18.98
C ALA A 15 25.59 31.56 19.42
N SER A 16 24.56 31.87 20.22
CA SER A 16 24.54 32.85 21.33
C SER A 16 24.88 34.33 21.08
N LEU A 17 23.93 35.24 21.36
CA LEU A 17 23.95 36.21 22.50
C LEU A 17 22.88 37.29 22.31
N ALA A 18 22.20 37.64 23.41
CA ALA A 18 21.20 38.69 23.49
C ALA A 18 21.82 40.08 23.77
N CYS A 19 21.29 41.13 23.14
CA CYS A 19 21.25 42.51 23.64
C CYS A 19 20.23 43.32 22.80
N GLY A 20 19.33 44.04 23.48
CA GLY A 20 18.21 44.76 22.85
C GLY A 20 18.55 46.18 22.36
N ALA A 21 17.76 46.63 21.39
CA ALA A 21 17.45 48.03 21.13
C ALA A 21 16.17 48.11 20.28
N SER A 22 15.16 48.82 20.77
CA SER A 22 13.92 49.11 20.06
C SER A 22 14.18 50.16 18.99
N VAL A 23 13.90 49.82 17.73
CA VAL A 23 13.83 50.77 16.60
C VAL A 23 12.44 50.69 15.97
N PHE A 24 11.86 51.87 15.80
CA PHE A 24 10.53 52.15 15.26
C PHE A 24 10.46 51.86 13.74
N ALA A 25 9.35 51.22 13.33
CA ALA A 25 8.61 51.39 12.09
C ALA A 25 9.31 51.23 10.72
N GLN A 26 8.95 50.15 10.01
CA GLN A 26 8.42 50.24 8.63
C GLN A 26 7.70 48.92 8.28
N GLN A 27 6.37 48.94 8.32
CA GLN A 27 5.54 47.84 7.80
C GLN A 27 5.65 47.80 6.27
N PRO A 28 5.98 46.65 5.66
CA PRO A 28 5.85 46.50 4.22
C PRO A 28 4.36 46.55 3.83
N THR A 29 4.06 47.38 2.84
CA THR A 29 2.73 47.53 2.22
C THR A 29 2.19 46.18 1.72
N PRO A 30 0.91 45.84 1.94
CA PRO A 30 0.31 44.64 1.35
C PRO A 30 0.29 44.75 -0.18
N ALA A 31 0.80 43.74 -0.87
CA ALA A 31 0.59 43.58 -2.30
C ALA A 31 -0.91 43.35 -2.59
N PRO A 32 -1.46 43.89 -3.68
CA PRO A 32 -2.87 43.70 -4.03
C PRO A 32 -3.16 42.23 -4.39
N SER A 33 -4.22 41.68 -3.79
CA SER A 33 -4.75 40.34 -4.10
C SER A 33 -5.14 40.22 -5.57
N PRO A 34 -4.83 39.11 -6.26
CA PRO A 34 -5.40 38.81 -7.57
C PRO A 34 -6.91 38.56 -7.45
N ALA A 35 -7.69 39.19 -8.33
CA ALA A 35 -9.13 39.01 -8.43
C ALA A 35 -9.50 37.56 -8.85
N PRO A 36 -10.63 37.01 -8.36
CA PRO A 36 -11.09 35.68 -8.72
C PRO A 36 -11.51 35.61 -10.20
N ALA A 37 -11.05 34.57 -10.90
CA ALA A 37 -11.50 34.24 -12.23
C ALA A 37 -12.98 33.79 -12.21
N PRO A 38 -13.80 34.18 -13.19
CA PRO A 38 -15.22 33.86 -13.22
C PRO A 38 -15.49 32.37 -13.55
N SER A 39 -16.37 31.75 -12.76
CA SER A 39 -16.98 30.45 -13.07
C SER A 39 -17.80 30.50 -14.36
N PRO A 40 -17.63 29.53 -15.28
CA PRO A 40 -18.58 29.31 -16.35
C PRO A 40 -19.91 28.78 -15.80
N ALA A 41 -20.98 29.49 -16.16
CA ALA A 41 -22.36 29.24 -15.77
C ALA A 41 -22.92 27.93 -16.34
N ALA A 42 -23.76 27.27 -15.53
CA ALA A 42 -24.72 26.27 -15.99
C ALA A 42 -25.93 26.93 -16.67
N PRO A 43 -26.46 26.34 -17.76
CA PRO A 43 -27.91 26.33 -17.93
C PRO A 43 -28.42 25.04 -18.62
N PRO A 44 -29.74 24.82 -18.75
CA PRO A 44 -30.81 24.97 -17.78
C PRO A 44 -31.56 23.63 -17.57
N ALA A 45 -32.33 23.56 -16.47
CA ALA A 45 -33.39 22.57 -16.29
C ALA A 45 -34.57 22.86 -17.24
N GLY A 46 -35.10 21.81 -17.87
CA GLY A 46 -36.29 21.88 -18.73
C GLY A 46 -36.72 20.51 -19.25
N THR A 47 -37.57 19.85 -18.45
CA THR A 47 -38.60 18.80 -18.71
C THR A 47 -38.94 18.40 -20.17
N PRO A 48 -39.53 17.20 -20.45
CA PRO A 48 -40.40 16.42 -19.56
C PRO A 48 -40.18 14.89 -19.50
N SER A 49 -40.78 14.30 -18.47
CA SER A 49 -41.13 12.89 -18.35
C SER A 49 -42.21 12.51 -19.38
N PRO A 50 -42.09 11.33 -20.02
CA PRO A 50 -43.25 10.53 -20.39
C PRO A 50 -43.24 9.24 -19.58
N ALA A 51 -44.22 9.14 -18.68
CA ALA A 51 -44.75 7.85 -18.23
C ALA A 51 -45.48 7.17 -19.41
N GLN A 52 -45.64 5.84 -19.28
CA GLN A 52 -46.59 4.97 -20.02
C GLN A 52 -46.11 4.52 -21.42
N SER A 53 -46.16 3.26 -21.84
CA SER A 53 -46.68 2.00 -21.30
C SER A 53 -46.11 0.85 -22.15
N THR A 54 -45.81 -0.31 -21.57
CA THR A 54 -46.18 -1.60 -22.20
C THR A 54 -46.17 -2.72 -21.16
N PRO A 55 -47.30 -3.38 -20.91
CA PRO A 55 -47.34 -4.60 -20.10
C PRO A 55 -46.78 -5.79 -20.91
N LEU A 56 -45.98 -6.62 -20.25
CA LEU A 56 -45.55 -7.92 -20.78
C LEU A 56 -46.77 -8.87 -20.80
N PRO A 57 -46.98 -9.67 -21.86
CA PRO A 57 -48.15 -10.52 -21.98
C PRO A 57 -48.20 -11.63 -20.93
N THR A 58 -49.31 -11.66 -20.20
CA THR A 58 -49.78 -12.79 -19.40
C THR A 58 -50.27 -13.89 -20.35
N THR A 59 -49.60 -15.03 -20.41
CA THR A 59 -50.27 -16.32 -20.69
C THR A 59 -49.37 -17.49 -20.28
N THR A 60 -49.75 -18.17 -19.22
CA THR A 60 -49.60 -19.63 -19.12
C THR A 60 -50.77 -20.13 -18.30
N ALA A 61 -51.54 -21.02 -18.90
CA ALA A 61 -52.79 -21.55 -18.39
C ALA A 61 -52.61 -22.39 -17.11
N PRO A 62 -53.68 -22.61 -16.33
CA PRO A 62 -53.67 -23.36 -15.08
C PRO A 62 -53.46 -24.87 -15.33
N GLY A 63 -52.45 -25.44 -14.70
CA GLY A 63 -52.29 -26.90 -14.58
C GLY A 63 -53.15 -27.48 -13.45
N PRO A 64 -53.45 -28.79 -13.47
CA PRO A 64 -54.41 -29.43 -12.57
C PRO A 64 -53.93 -29.43 -11.11
N GLY A 65 -54.83 -29.09 -10.19
CA GLY A 65 -54.55 -29.00 -8.76
C GLY A 65 -54.20 -30.34 -8.08
N PRO A 66 -53.38 -30.34 -7.01
CA PRO A 66 -53.17 -31.51 -6.17
C PRO A 66 -54.25 -31.64 -5.09
N GLY A 67 -54.59 -32.88 -4.74
CA GLY A 67 -55.60 -33.24 -3.74
C GLY A 67 -55.23 -32.90 -2.28
N PRO A 68 -56.17 -33.14 -1.35
CA PRO A 68 -56.07 -32.68 0.03
C PRO A 68 -55.25 -33.67 0.88
N ASN A 69 -53.97 -33.38 1.07
CA ASN A 69 -53.18 -33.67 2.27
C ASN A 69 -51.69 -33.52 1.96
N GLN A 70 -51.12 -32.35 2.25
CA GLN A 70 -49.68 -32.19 2.52
C GLN A 70 -49.45 -30.82 3.17
N ALA A 71 -48.89 -30.84 4.38
CA ALA A 71 -48.47 -29.65 5.12
C ALA A 71 -47.29 -28.96 4.40
N PRO A 72 -47.17 -27.62 4.43
CA PRO A 72 -46.10 -26.90 3.74
C PRO A 72 -44.74 -27.24 4.37
N THR A 73 -43.83 -27.75 3.55
CA THR A 73 -42.43 -27.99 3.89
C THR A 73 -41.64 -26.68 3.78
N PRO A 74 -40.75 -26.34 4.74
CA PRO A 74 -39.90 -25.13 4.65
C PRO A 74 -39.02 -25.13 3.40
N PRO A 75 -38.63 -23.97 2.85
CA PRO A 75 -37.74 -23.91 1.69
C PRO A 75 -36.38 -24.52 2.03
N ALA A 76 -35.92 -25.42 1.17
CA ALA A 76 -34.58 -25.99 1.24
C ALA A 76 -33.51 -24.89 1.09
N PRO A 77 -32.43 -24.92 1.89
CA PRO A 77 -31.41 -23.90 1.86
C PRO A 77 -30.71 -23.84 0.49
N GLU A 78 -30.43 -22.60 0.12
CA GLU A 78 -29.68 -22.14 -1.03
C GLU A 78 -28.42 -22.99 -1.27
N LYS A 79 -28.20 -23.30 -2.54
CA LYS A 79 -27.06 -24.03 -3.09
C LYS A 79 -25.76 -23.47 -2.49
N ALA A 80 -25.10 -24.27 -1.65
CA ALA A 80 -23.83 -23.91 -1.03
C ALA A 80 -22.83 -23.38 -2.09
N LEU A 81 -22.32 -22.18 -1.85
CA LEU A 81 -21.16 -21.64 -2.55
C LEU A 81 -20.02 -22.67 -2.49
N PRO A 82 -19.26 -22.89 -3.59
CA PRO A 82 -18.08 -23.74 -3.53
C PRO A 82 -17.12 -23.22 -2.47
N PRO A 83 -16.38 -24.11 -1.75
CA PRO A 83 -15.46 -23.70 -0.71
C PRO A 83 -14.41 -22.74 -1.29
N ALA A 84 -14.19 -21.61 -0.60
CA ALA A 84 -13.09 -20.71 -0.90
C ALA A 84 -11.80 -21.53 -0.95
N THR A 85 -11.12 -21.52 -2.10
CA THR A 85 -9.81 -22.18 -2.18
C THR A 85 -8.90 -21.60 -1.10
N PRO A 86 -8.21 -22.42 -0.29
CA PRO A 86 -7.31 -21.92 0.74
C PRO A 86 -6.27 -20.98 0.12
N VAL A 87 -6.13 -19.78 0.69
CA VAL A 87 -4.99 -18.91 0.38
C VAL A 87 -3.73 -19.66 0.84
N PRO A 88 -2.71 -19.83 -0.02
CA PRO A 88 -1.50 -20.53 0.38
C PRO A 88 -0.83 -19.79 1.55
N PRO A 89 -0.34 -20.51 2.57
CA PRO A 89 0.34 -19.90 3.70
C PRO A 89 1.54 -19.07 3.23
N THR A 90 1.80 -17.95 3.90
CA THR A 90 2.88 -17.01 3.55
C THR A 90 4.23 -17.70 3.31
N ALA A 91 4.53 -18.75 4.07
CA ALA A 91 5.75 -19.54 3.94
C ALA A 91 5.96 -20.16 2.54
N GLY A 92 4.90 -20.56 1.84
CA GLY A 92 5.00 -21.20 0.53
C GLY A 92 5.02 -20.25 -0.68
N ARG A 93 4.80 -18.95 -0.47
CA ARG A 93 4.74 -17.96 -1.56
C ARG A 93 6.15 -17.54 -2.02
N PRO A 94 6.37 -17.32 -3.33
CA PRO A 94 7.69 -16.94 -3.83
C PRO A 94 8.06 -15.50 -3.45
N PRO A 95 9.36 -15.20 -3.24
CA PRO A 95 9.83 -13.83 -3.10
C PRO A 95 9.73 -13.04 -4.43
N LEU A 96 9.99 -11.75 -4.38
CA LEU A 96 10.09 -10.85 -5.53
C LEU A 96 11.24 -11.27 -6.44
N VAL A 97 12.38 -11.66 -5.86
CA VAL A 97 13.56 -12.15 -6.57
C VAL A 97 13.85 -13.59 -6.15
N ALA A 98 13.92 -14.50 -7.12
CA ALA A 98 14.01 -15.94 -6.86
C ALA A 98 15.33 -16.40 -6.24
N ASN A 99 16.44 -15.74 -6.58
CA ASN A 99 17.74 -16.05 -5.95
C ASN A 99 17.67 -15.65 -4.47
N PRO A 100 18.03 -16.51 -3.50
CA PRO A 100 18.11 -16.10 -2.10
C PRO A 100 19.10 -14.95 -1.91
N GLY A 101 18.86 -14.11 -0.90
CA GLY A 101 19.81 -13.08 -0.48
C GLY A 101 20.89 -13.62 0.45
N ASP A 102 22.08 -13.00 0.41
CA ASP A 102 23.15 -13.25 1.36
C ASP A 102 23.15 -12.15 2.44
N PRO A 103 23.14 -12.48 3.75
CA PRO A 103 23.27 -11.46 4.81
C PRO A 103 24.68 -10.85 4.90
N SER A 104 25.68 -11.41 4.24
CA SER A 104 27.08 -10.96 4.27
C SER A 104 27.48 -10.14 3.03
N ASP A 105 26.61 -10.06 2.03
CA ASP A 105 26.88 -9.37 0.76
C ASP A 105 25.68 -8.52 0.32
N VAL A 106 25.88 -7.67 -0.68
CA VAL A 106 24.84 -6.78 -1.23
C VAL A 106 24.59 -7.18 -2.67
N ASP A 107 23.39 -7.67 -2.96
CA ASP A 107 23.04 -8.10 -4.31
C ASP A 107 22.47 -6.96 -5.15
N GLU A 108 23.00 -6.77 -6.35
CA GLU A 108 22.33 -6.00 -7.39
C GLU A 108 21.26 -6.86 -8.07
N VAL A 109 19.99 -6.50 -7.89
CA VAL A 109 18.84 -7.25 -8.41
C VAL A 109 17.95 -6.38 -9.29
N THR A 110 17.02 -7.03 -9.99
CA THR A 110 15.96 -6.35 -10.72
C THR A 110 14.62 -6.84 -10.20
N LEU A 111 13.87 -5.94 -9.57
CA LEU A 111 12.54 -6.18 -9.03
C LEU A 111 11.52 -6.28 -10.17
N PRO A 112 10.74 -7.38 -10.27
CA PRO A 112 9.64 -7.47 -11.23
C PRO A 112 8.44 -6.65 -10.75
N ALA A 113 7.72 -6.04 -11.68
CA ALA A 113 6.40 -5.48 -11.40
C ALA A 113 5.38 -6.62 -11.27
N LYS A 114 4.85 -6.83 -10.06
CA LYS A 114 3.78 -7.81 -9.80
C LYS A 114 2.48 -7.09 -9.44
N PRO A 115 1.30 -7.53 -9.93
CA PRO A 115 0.03 -7.04 -9.42
C PRO A 115 -0.04 -7.24 -7.91
N ALA A 116 -0.55 -6.26 -7.17
CA ALA A 116 -0.62 -6.33 -5.71
C ALA A 116 -1.88 -5.67 -5.16
N ALA A 117 -2.37 -6.21 -4.04
CA ALA A 117 -3.30 -5.50 -3.17
C ALA A 117 -2.50 -4.63 -2.20
N ILE A 118 -2.90 -3.38 -2.08
CA ILE A 118 -2.14 -2.33 -1.41
C ILE A 118 -3.02 -1.68 -0.34
N LEU A 119 -2.47 -1.57 0.86
CA LEU A 119 -3.04 -0.87 1.99
C LEU A 119 -2.03 0.14 2.52
N SER A 120 -2.40 1.42 2.52
CA SER A 120 -1.57 2.49 3.09
C SER A 120 -1.82 2.63 4.58
N GLY A 121 -0.79 3.03 5.32
CA GLY A 121 -0.87 3.31 6.74
C GLY A 121 0.21 4.27 7.21
N THR A 122 0.09 4.66 8.47
CA THR A 122 1.10 5.45 9.19
C THR A 122 1.29 4.81 10.55
N ALA A 123 2.53 4.75 11.02
CA ALA A 123 2.87 4.21 12.33
C ALA A 123 3.96 5.04 13.00
N LYS A 124 4.03 4.94 14.32
CA LYS A 124 5.19 5.40 15.10
C LYS A 124 6.23 4.30 15.18
N TRP A 125 7.48 4.69 15.44
CA TRP A 125 8.60 3.75 15.57
C TRP A 125 8.36 2.68 16.64
N ASP A 126 7.80 3.06 17.80
CA ASP A 126 7.47 2.12 18.87
C ASP A 126 6.32 1.15 18.53
N GLN A 127 5.53 1.48 17.50
CA GLN A 127 4.42 0.67 16.98
C GLN A 127 4.69 0.09 15.60
N ALA A 128 5.95 0.06 15.15
CA ALA A 128 6.29 -0.33 13.79
C ALA A 128 5.83 -1.76 13.47
N LEU A 129 6.35 -2.74 14.22
CA LEU A 129 6.01 -4.15 14.02
C LEU A 129 4.51 -4.46 14.16
N PRO A 130 3.80 -4.06 15.23
CA PRO A 130 2.37 -4.36 15.34
C PRO A 130 1.57 -3.71 14.20
N SER A 131 1.90 -2.48 13.79
CA SER A 131 1.20 -1.81 12.68
C SER A 131 1.38 -2.53 11.35
N LEU A 132 2.62 -2.92 11.03
CA LEU A 132 2.93 -3.64 9.78
C LEU A 132 2.28 -5.03 9.77
N ARG A 133 2.38 -5.77 10.88
CA ARG A 133 1.74 -7.08 11.03
C ARG A 133 0.23 -6.99 10.83
N ASP A 134 -0.42 -6.04 11.49
CA ASP A 134 -1.88 -5.91 11.45
C ASP A 134 -2.34 -5.43 10.06
N ALA A 135 -1.59 -4.55 9.40
CA ALA A 135 -1.84 -4.17 8.02
C ALA A 135 -1.71 -5.36 7.04
N ILE A 136 -0.66 -6.18 7.17
CA ILE A 136 -0.50 -7.41 6.38
C ILE A 136 -1.69 -8.35 6.63
N ALA A 137 -2.04 -8.60 7.89
CA ALA A 137 -3.16 -9.46 8.23
C ALA A 137 -4.48 -8.94 7.64
N LYS A 138 -4.71 -7.63 7.65
CA LYS A 138 -5.89 -6.99 7.05
C LYS A 138 -5.95 -7.21 5.54
N VAL A 139 -4.83 -7.05 4.83
CA VAL A 139 -4.78 -7.30 3.38
C VAL A 139 -5.04 -8.77 3.08
N GLU A 140 -4.36 -9.69 3.78
CA GLU A 140 -4.55 -11.13 3.60
C GLU A 140 -5.99 -11.57 3.86
N ALA A 141 -6.61 -11.08 4.93
CA ALA A 141 -7.99 -11.40 5.26
C ALA A 141 -8.97 -10.88 4.19
N ALA A 142 -8.74 -9.68 3.66
CA ALA A 142 -9.56 -9.12 2.59
C ALA A 142 -9.41 -9.91 1.28
N LEU A 143 -8.19 -10.33 0.93
CA LEU A 143 -7.93 -11.19 -0.22
C LEU A 143 -8.62 -12.55 -0.07
N ALA A 144 -8.49 -13.18 1.09
CA ALA A 144 -9.14 -14.45 1.40
C ALA A 144 -10.66 -14.36 1.32
N GLY A 145 -11.26 -13.32 1.92
CA GLY A 145 -12.69 -13.08 1.90
C GLY A 145 -13.25 -12.83 0.49
N ALA A 146 -12.46 -12.20 -0.39
CA ALA A 146 -12.81 -11.99 -1.80
C ALA A 146 -12.43 -13.15 -2.73
N GLY A 147 -11.84 -14.23 -2.21
CA GLY A 147 -11.37 -15.37 -3.00
C GLY A 147 -10.21 -15.06 -3.95
N ILE A 148 -9.46 -13.98 -3.68
CA ILE A 148 -8.31 -13.57 -4.49
C ILE A 148 -7.06 -14.30 -4.01
N ARG A 149 -6.35 -14.93 -4.94
CA ARG A 149 -5.11 -15.65 -4.62
C ARG A 149 -3.93 -14.70 -4.55
N ALA A 150 -3.27 -14.70 -3.40
CA ALA A 150 -1.96 -14.09 -3.26
C ALA A 150 -0.87 -14.98 -3.90
N ASN A 151 0.08 -14.36 -4.59
CA ASN A 151 1.16 -14.99 -5.36
C ASN A 151 2.57 -14.51 -4.94
N GLY A 152 2.72 -13.85 -3.78
CA GLY A 152 4.04 -13.45 -3.32
C GLY A 152 4.12 -13.18 -1.83
N LYS A 153 5.35 -13.04 -1.33
CA LYS A 153 5.61 -12.57 0.02
C LYS A 153 5.05 -11.15 0.20
N PRO A 154 4.48 -10.81 1.37
CA PRO A 154 4.07 -9.45 1.66
C PRO A 154 5.29 -8.53 1.70
N ILE A 155 5.10 -7.31 1.24
CA ILE A 155 6.11 -6.25 1.28
C ILE A 155 5.56 -5.00 1.96
N SER A 156 6.44 -4.21 2.55
CA SER A 156 6.16 -2.85 3.01
C SER A 156 7.01 -1.88 2.23
N VAL A 157 6.39 -0.86 1.64
CA VAL A 157 7.08 0.26 1.01
C VAL A 157 7.02 1.44 1.96
N PHE A 158 8.15 1.87 2.51
CA PHE A 158 8.23 3.04 3.38
C PHE A 158 8.31 4.27 2.49
N THR A 159 7.20 4.99 2.35
CA THR A 159 7.07 6.11 1.40
C THR A 159 7.46 7.45 2.02
N ARG A 160 7.48 7.52 3.36
CA ARG A 160 7.95 8.67 4.11
C ARG A 160 8.37 8.27 5.51
N THR A 161 9.48 8.81 5.99
CA THR A 161 9.98 8.61 7.35
C THR A 161 10.39 9.96 7.93
N ASP A 162 10.02 10.20 9.18
CA ASP A 162 10.38 11.40 9.96
C ASP A 162 10.72 10.95 11.41
N ASP A 163 11.14 11.88 12.27
CA ASP A 163 11.54 11.56 13.66
C ASP A 163 10.41 10.91 14.51
N ASP A 164 9.15 11.25 14.21
CA ASP A 164 7.98 10.76 14.95
C ASP A 164 7.43 9.40 14.46
N GLY A 165 7.81 8.98 13.26
CA GLY A 165 7.28 7.76 12.64
C GLY A 165 7.39 7.74 11.13
N PHE A 166 6.54 6.95 10.50
CA PHE A 166 6.62 6.67 9.08
C PHE A 166 5.27 6.41 8.43
N GLN A 167 5.21 6.68 7.13
CA GLN A 167 4.12 6.29 6.23
C GLN A 167 4.59 5.10 5.42
N TYR A 168 3.69 4.13 5.26
CA TYR A 168 4.00 2.89 4.57
C TYR A 168 2.85 2.45 3.69
N GLU A 169 3.18 1.60 2.72
CA GLU A 169 2.22 0.83 1.94
C GLU A 169 2.55 -0.65 2.08
N VAL A 170 1.66 -1.39 2.75
CA VAL A 170 1.73 -2.84 2.73
C VAL A 170 1.15 -3.31 1.41
N MET A 171 1.92 -4.14 0.70
CA MET A 171 1.50 -4.75 -0.55
C MET A 171 1.58 -6.26 -0.46
N VAL A 172 0.52 -6.95 -0.86
CA VAL A 172 0.52 -8.41 -1.03
C VAL A 172 0.40 -8.71 -2.53
N PRO A 173 1.44 -9.30 -3.16
CA PRO A 173 1.37 -9.67 -4.56
C PRO A 173 0.24 -10.69 -4.81
N VAL A 174 -0.50 -10.50 -5.90
CA VAL A 174 -1.62 -11.34 -6.34
C VAL A 174 -1.41 -11.81 -7.78
N GLU A 175 -2.04 -12.92 -8.16
CA GLU A 175 -1.95 -13.46 -9.53
C GLU A 175 -2.38 -12.43 -10.59
N ALA A 176 -3.46 -11.71 -10.31
CA ALA A 176 -3.99 -10.66 -11.17
C ALA A 176 -4.80 -9.65 -10.34
N ALA A 177 -4.71 -8.37 -10.69
CA ALA A 177 -5.59 -7.35 -10.13
C ALA A 177 -7.02 -7.56 -10.68
N PRO A 178 -8.03 -7.77 -9.83
CA PRO A 178 -9.38 -8.00 -10.30
C PRO A 178 -9.98 -6.74 -10.93
N ASN A 179 -10.64 -6.91 -12.07
CA ASN A 179 -11.39 -5.86 -12.77
C ASN A 179 -12.73 -6.42 -13.27
N PRO A 180 -13.88 -5.97 -12.75
CA PRO A 180 -14.06 -4.92 -11.74
C PRO A 180 -13.61 -5.34 -10.34
N ARG A 181 -13.37 -4.35 -9.45
CA ARG A 181 -13.05 -4.57 -8.04
C ARG A 181 -14.19 -5.36 -7.36
N PRO A 182 -13.91 -6.47 -6.64
CA PRO A 182 -14.93 -7.21 -5.91
C PRO A 182 -15.63 -6.36 -4.84
N ALA A 183 -16.94 -6.56 -4.69
CA ALA A 183 -17.70 -5.96 -3.60
C ALA A 183 -17.26 -6.53 -2.24
N GLY A 184 -17.37 -5.74 -1.18
CA GLY A 184 -17.04 -6.15 0.19
C GLY A 184 -15.55 -6.04 0.57
N LEU A 185 -14.68 -5.56 -0.33
CA LEU A 185 -13.31 -5.20 0.02
C LEU A 185 -13.27 -3.87 0.80
N PRO A 186 -12.40 -3.73 1.82
CA PRO A 186 -12.23 -2.49 2.58
C PRO A 186 -11.91 -1.31 1.67
N ASP A 187 -12.57 -0.16 1.79
CA ASP A 187 -12.40 0.97 0.86
C ASP A 187 -10.95 1.50 0.74
N ASP A 188 -10.16 1.34 1.79
CA ASP A 188 -8.75 1.69 1.84
C ASP A 188 -7.81 0.66 1.15
N LEU A 189 -8.35 -0.51 0.77
CA LEU A 189 -7.62 -1.52 0.00
C LEU A 189 -7.75 -1.25 -1.51
N ARG A 190 -6.63 -0.96 -2.17
CA ARG A 190 -6.57 -0.76 -3.62
C ARG A 190 -5.74 -1.85 -4.31
N PHE A 191 -5.86 -1.95 -5.64
CA PHE A 191 -4.99 -2.80 -6.44
C PHE A 191 -4.05 -1.95 -7.30
N GLY A 192 -2.80 -2.38 -7.40
CA GLY A 192 -1.77 -1.71 -8.17
C GLY A 192 -0.66 -2.69 -8.53
N ALA A 193 0.58 -2.18 -8.60
CA ALA A 193 1.77 -2.99 -8.84
C ALA A 193 2.81 -2.75 -7.75
N THR A 194 3.60 -3.77 -7.45
CA THR A 194 4.79 -3.64 -6.60
C THR A 194 5.83 -2.71 -7.22
N PRO A 195 6.72 -2.09 -6.42
CA PRO A 195 7.91 -1.44 -6.94
C PRO A 195 8.70 -2.36 -7.87
N SER A 196 9.28 -1.78 -8.91
CA SER A 196 10.00 -2.52 -9.94
C SER A 196 11.20 -1.75 -10.46
N GLY A 197 12.13 -2.44 -11.12
CA GLY A 197 13.36 -1.86 -11.65
C GLY A 197 14.59 -2.32 -10.90
N LYS A 198 15.71 -1.60 -11.07
CA LYS A 198 16.97 -1.92 -10.42
C LYS A 198 16.86 -1.66 -8.91
N ALA A 199 17.42 -2.57 -8.12
CA ALA A 199 17.49 -2.42 -6.67
C ALA A 199 18.77 -3.07 -6.12
N LEU A 200 19.24 -2.54 -5.01
CA LEU A 200 20.21 -3.18 -4.13
C LEU A 200 19.43 -3.94 -3.07
N ARG A 201 19.71 -5.23 -2.89
CA ARG A 201 19.12 -6.06 -1.86
C ARG A 201 20.11 -6.28 -0.73
N PHE A 202 19.64 -6.06 0.48
CA PHE A 202 20.30 -6.35 1.74
C PHE A 202 19.45 -7.35 2.51
N THR A 203 20.05 -8.38 3.08
CA THR A 203 19.32 -9.44 3.78
C THR A 203 19.45 -9.27 5.28
N HIS A 204 18.34 -9.05 5.97
CA HIS A 204 18.26 -9.12 7.42
C HIS A 204 17.88 -10.55 7.84
N LYS A 205 18.67 -11.13 8.75
CA LYS A 205 18.34 -12.38 9.45
C LYS A 205 18.53 -12.18 10.94
N GLY A 206 17.47 -12.33 11.71
CA GLY A 206 17.46 -12.07 13.14
C GLY A 206 16.18 -11.37 13.56
N SER A 207 16.09 -11.01 14.84
CA SER A 207 14.95 -10.29 15.41
C SER A 207 14.68 -8.95 14.73
N TYR A 208 13.40 -8.61 14.57
CA TYR A 208 13.00 -7.31 14.03
C TYR A 208 13.50 -6.14 14.89
N GLU A 209 13.65 -6.35 16.21
CA GLU A 209 14.25 -5.35 17.12
C GLU A 209 15.70 -5.01 16.74
N GLY A 210 16.42 -5.92 16.06
CA GLY A 210 17.77 -5.70 15.56
C GLY A 210 17.83 -5.13 14.14
N ILE A 211 16.70 -4.87 13.48
CA ILE A 211 16.69 -4.44 12.07
C ILE A 211 17.36 -3.08 11.86
N ASP A 212 17.33 -2.21 12.88
CA ASP A 212 17.99 -0.90 12.84
C ASP A 212 19.48 -1.01 12.51
N GLN A 213 20.18 -2.03 13.04
CA GLN A 213 21.59 -2.28 12.74
C GLN A 213 21.82 -2.64 11.26
N THR A 214 20.83 -3.28 10.63
CA THR A 214 20.88 -3.56 9.19
C THR A 214 20.72 -2.27 8.40
N TYR A 215 19.83 -1.37 8.81
CA TYR A 215 19.68 -0.04 8.18
C TYR A 215 20.91 0.86 8.35
N GLU A 216 21.61 0.78 9.47
CA GLU A 216 22.91 1.44 9.65
C GLU A 216 23.92 0.92 8.61
N THR A 217 23.98 -0.39 8.41
CA THR A 217 24.85 -1.03 7.40
C THR A 217 24.48 -0.63 5.98
N VAL A 218 23.17 -0.62 5.67
CA VAL A 218 22.64 -0.16 4.37
C VAL A 218 23.09 1.27 4.09
N THR A 219 22.87 2.18 5.03
CA THR A 219 23.20 3.60 4.88
C THR A 219 24.71 3.80 4.70
N ALA A 220 25.52 3.13 5.52
CA ALA A 220 26.98 3.18 5.41
C ALA A 220 27.48 2.66 4.05
N TYR A 221 26.89 1.56 3.54
CA TYR A 221 27.23 1.02 2.23
C TYR A 221 26.88 2.01 1.10
N LEU A 222 25.67 2.57 1.13
CA LEU A 222 25.20 3.52 0.12
C LEU A 222 26.08 4.79 0.08
N ASP A 223 26.44 5.33 1.26
CA ASP A 223 27.34 6.48 1.37
C ASP A 223 28.74 6.15 0.83
N ALA A 224 29.35 5.05 1.31
CA ALA A 224 30.68 4.63 0.88
C ALA A 224 30.79 4.40 -0.64
N LYS A 225 29.69 4.01 -1.30
CA LYS A 225 29.61 3.82 -2.75
C LYS A 225 29.12 5.06 -3.51
N GLY A 226 28.69 6.11 -2.82
CA GLY A 226 28.10 7.30 -3.42
C GLY A 226 26.81 7.02 -4.19
N ILE A 227 26.03 6.02 -3.75
CA ILE A 227 24.79 5.60 -4.41
C ILE A 227 23.62 6.41 -3.83
N LEU A 228 22.97 7.18 -4.70
CA LEU A 228 21.73 7.87 -4.36
C LEU A 228 20.55 6.95 -4.65
N VAL A 229 19.70 6.76 -3.65
CA VAL A 229 18.48 5.95 -3.75
C VAL A 229 17.24 6.83 -3.75
N GLN A 230 16.13 6.26 -4.19
CA GLN A 230 14.81 6.83 -4.05
C GLN A 230 14.52 7.06 -2.56
N ASP A 231 13.64 8.02 -2.27
CA ASP A 231 13.22 8.34 -0.90
C ASP A 231 12.20 7.29 -0.38
N ALA A 232 12.45 6.01 -0.68
CA ALA A 232 11.66 4.88 -0.26
C ALA A 232 12.51 3.61 -0.19
N PHE A 233 12.31 2.85 0.90
CA PHE A 233 12.83 1.49 1.07
C PHE A 233 11.70 0.49 0.97
N VAL A 234 12.02 -0.72 0.51
CA VAL A 234 11.06 -1.83 0.45
C VAL A 234 11.56 -2.96 1.34
N GLU A 235 10.76 -3.34 2.33
CA GLU A 235 10.97 -4.57 3.07
C GLU A 235 10.09 -5.68 2.50
N GLU A 236 10.67 -6.85 2.26
CA GLU A 236 9.95 -8.06 1.92
C GLU A 236 10.13 -9.09 3.03
N TYR A 237 9.02 -9.55 3.60
CA TYR A 237 9.03 -10.50 4.72
C TYR A 237 9.00 -11.93 4.20
N LEU A 238 10.16 -12.59 4.23
CA LEU A 238 10.30 -13.98 3.77
C LEU A 238 9.67 -14.96 4.77
N THR A 239 9.77 -14.64 6.04
CA THR A 239 9.07 -15.31 7.14
C THR A 239 8.01 -14.38 7.75
N SER A 240 7.18 -14.90 8.66
CA SER A 240 6.07 -14.14 9.24
C SER A 240 6.57 -13.15 10.29
N LEU A 241 6.04 -11.92 10.30
CA LEU A 241 6.24 -10.93 11.36
C LEU A 241 5.43 -11.29 12.63
N ALA A 242 5.81 -12.38 13.30
CA ALA A 242 5.07 -12.89 14.44
C ALA A 242 5.43 -12.17 15.75
N SER A 243 6.73 -12.04 16.03
CA SER A 243 7.27 -11.51 17.28
C SER A 243 8.44 -10.58 17.00
N PRO A 244 8.61 -9.48 17.76
CA PRO A 244 9.74 -8.57 17.61
C PRO A 244 11.09 -9.24 17.91
N SER A 245 11.13 -10.19 18.83
CA SER A 245 12.34 -10.93 19.20
C SER A 245 12.47 -12.29 18.48
N ASP A 246 11.77 -12.49 17.35
CA ASP A 246 11.89 -13.73 16.56
C ASP A 246 13.21 -13.76 15.78
N GLU A 247 14.18 -14.53 16.28
CA GLU A 247 15.50 -14.70 15.66
C GLU A 247 15.45 -15.44 14.32
N ALA A 248 14.34 -16.09 13.98
CA ALA A 248 14.14 -16.74 12.68
C ALA A 248 13.54 -15.82 11.62
N LEU A 249 13.37 -14.53 11.94
CA LEU A 249 12.86 -13.56 10.98
C LEU A 249 13.89 -13.34 9.86
N GLU A 250 13.41 -13.40 8.62
CA GLU A 250 14.18 -13.11 7.41
C GLU A 250 13.46 -12.03 6.61
N VAL A 251 14.16 -10.92 6.35
CA VAL A 251 13.63 -9.76 5.61
C VAL A 251 14.62 -9.38 4.53
N ASN A 252 14.15 -9.24 3.29
CA ASN A 252 14.93 -8.57 2.25
C ASN A 252 14.60 -7.07 2.28
N ILE A 253 15.62 -6.24 2.44
CA ILE A 253 15.52 -4.78 2.35
C ILE A 253 16.03 -4.37 0.97
N TYR A 254 15.21 -3.69 0.20
CA TYR A 254 15.56 -3.18 -1.12
C TYR A 254 15.67 -1.67 -1.11
N ALA A 255 16.80 -1.18 -1.62
CA ALA A 255 17.03 0.23 -1.90
C ALA A 255 17.07 0.42 -3.42
N LEU A 256 16.20 1.26 -3.96
CA LEU A 256 16.11 1.48 -5.41
C LEU A 256 16.94 2.70 -5.79
N PRO A 257 17.98 2.59 -6.64
CA PRO A 257 18.75 3.74 -7.11
C PRO A 257 17.88 4.78 -7.85
N LYS A 258 18.32 6.05 -7.82
CA LYS A 258 17.72 7.17 -8.57
C LYS A 258 18.14 7.19 -10.05
#